data_AF-A0AA91U1U6-F1
#
_entry.id   AF-A0AA91U1U6-F1
#
_cell.length_a   1.000
_cell.length_b   1.000
_cell.length_c   1.000
_cell.angle_alpha   90.00
_cell.angle_beta   90.00
_cell.angle_gamma   90.00
#
_symmetry.space_group_name_H-M   'P 1'
#
loop_
_entity.id
_entity.type
_entity.pdbx_description
1 polymer ?
#
loop_
_entity_poly.entity_id
_entity_poly.type
_entity_poly.pdbx_seq_one_letter_code
_entity_poly.pdbx_strand_id
1 'polypeptide(L)'
;MDGIKYVINFDYPNSSEDYIHRIGRTGRSKSKGTSYAFFTPSNSRQAKDLVNVLQEANQTISPQLQTMADRCGGGGGGWNRSRYG
;
A
#
# COMPACT_ATOMS: atom_id res chain seq x y z
N MET A 1 -6.49 -7.58 25.47
CA MET A 1 -7.12 -7.68 24.14
C MET A 1 -6.04 -8.03 23.14
N ASP A 2 -6.14 -9.21 22.54
CA ASP A 2 -5.21 -9.62 21.48
C ASP A 2 -5.47 -8.77 20.23
N GLY A 3 -4.45 -8.04 19.79
CA GLY A 3 -4.52 -7.25 18.56
C GLY A 3 -4.72 -8.14 17.33
N ILE A 4 -5.26 -7.55 16.25
CA ILE A 4 -5.36 -8.24 14.96
C ILE A 4 -3.93 -8.62 14.53
N LYS A 5 -3.69 -9.92 14.29
CA LYS A 5 -2.37 -10.43 13.88
C LYS A 5 -2.15 -10.28 12.37
N TYR A 6 -3.19 -10.56 11.59
CA TYR A 6 -3.14 -10.59 10.13
C TYR A 6 -4.21 -9.69 9.53
N VAL A 7 -3.83 -8.93 8.51
CA VAL A 7 -4.76 -8.19 7.65
C VAL A 7 -4.60 -8.72 6.22
N ILE A 8 -5.70 -9.05 5.57
CA ILE A 8 -5.69 -9.53 4.18
C ILE A 8 -6.56 -8.59 3.35
N ASN A 9 -5.94 -7.90 2.40
CA ASN A 9 -6.64 -7.11 1.40
C ASN A 9 -6.97 -8.02 0.22
N PHE A 10 -8.21 -8.51 0.18
CA PHE A 10 -8.71 -9.32 -0.92
C PHE A 10 -8.80 -8.51 -2.21
N ASP A 11 -9.41 -7.33 -2.12
CA ASP A 11 -9.45 -6.32 -3.16
C ASP A 11 -8.61 -5.12 -2.73
N TYR A 12 -7.69 -4.71 -3.59
CA TYR A 12 -6.84 -3.55 -3.33
C TYR A 12 -7.70 -2.28 -3.29
N PRO A 13 -7.57 -1.43 -2.26
CA PRO A 13 -8.38 -0.22 -2.14
C PRO A 13 -8.05 0.79 -3.25
N ASN A 14 -8.99 1.70 -3.50
CA ASN A 14 -8.85 2.70 -4.57
C ASN A 14 -7.77 3.76 -4.27
N SER A 15 -7.38 3.93 -3.00
CA SER A 15 -6.38 4.89 -2.54
C SER A 15 -5.34 4.22 -1.63
N SER A 16 -4.11 4.76 -1.64
CA SER A 16 -3.04 4.31 -0.74
C SER A 16 -3.28 4.70 0.71
N GLU A 17 -4.03 5.77 0.97
CA GLU A 17 -4.44 6.17 2.32
C GLU A 17 -5.35 5.11 2.95
N ASP A 18 -6.35 4.62 2.20
CA ASP A 18 -7.21 3.53 2.65
C ASP A 18 -6.41 2.25 2.90
N TYR A 19 -5.42 1.96 2.04
CA TYR A 19 -4.50 0.84 2.27
C TYR A 19 -3.76 0.97 3.60
N ILE A 20 -3.17 2.14 3.88
CA ILE A 20 -2.48 2.44 5.14
C ILE A 20 -3.42 2.27 6.34
N HIS A 21 -4.64 2.81 6.26
CA HIS A 21 -5.65 2.69 7.31
C HIS A 21 -6.10 1.24 7.56
N ARG A 22 -6.13 0.40 6.53
CA ARG A 22 -6.44 -1.04 6.66
C ARG A 22 -5.32 -1.81 7.34
N ILE A 23 -4.06 -1.61 6.90
CA ILE A 23 -2.93 -2.34 7.50
C ILE A 23 -2.62 -1.85 8.94
N GLY A 24 -2.95 -0.60 9.28
CA GLY A 24 -2.84 -0.05 10.66
C GLY A 24 -3.78 -0.71 11.70
N ARG A 25 -4.57 -1.70 11.28
CA ARG A 25 -5.36 -2.55 12.18
C ARG A 25 -4.51 -3.62 12.86
N THR A 26 -3.38 -4.02 12.27
CA THR A 26 -2.40 -4.96 12.85
C THR A 26 -1.16 -4.23 13.38
N GLY A 27 -0.29 -4.94 14.12
CA GLY A 27 1.05 -4.45 14.48
C GLY A 27 1.08 -3.25 15.44
N ARG A 28 0.20 -3.24 16.45
CA ARG A 28 0.12 -2.13 17.43
C ARG A 28 1.11 -2.31 18.58
N SER A 29 1.63 -1.20 19.09
CA SER A 29 2.56 -1.16 20.23
C SER A 29 3.79 -2.06 19.98
N LYS A 30 4.10 -2.99 20.91
CA LYS A 30 5.22 -3.93 20.81
C LYS A 30 4.91 -5.20 19.99
N SER A 31 3.68 -5.33 19.46
CA SER A 31 3.29 -6.52 18.69
C SER A 31 3.65 -6.36 17.21
N LYS A 32 4.23 -7.42 16.61
CA LYS A 32 4.40 -7.48 15.16
C LYS A 32 3.09 -7.86 14.50
N GLY A 33 2.81 -7.23 13.38
CA GLY A 33 1.65 -7.48 12.53
C GLY A 33 2.07 -7.84 11.12
N THR A 34 1.25 -8.61 10.41
CA THR A 34 1.51 -8.95 9.01
C THR A 34 0.31 -8.59 8.14
N SER A 35 0.56 -7.92 7.02
CA SER A 35 -0.46 -7.61 6.03
C SER A 35 -0.14 -8.27 4.69
N TYR A 36 -1.15 -8.91 4.10
CA TYR A 36 -1.10 -9.41 2.73
C TYR A 36 -2.08 -8.60 1.87
N ALA A 37 -1.72 -8.40 0.62
CA ALA A 37 -2.60 -7.76 -0.35
C ALA A 37 -2.51 -8.50 -1.68
N PHE A 38 -3.67 -8.86 -2.24
CA PHE A 38 -3.72 -9.27 -3.63
C PHE A 38 -3.71 -8.02 -4.49
N PHE A 39 -2.75 -7.97 -5.41
CA PHE A 39 -2.55 -6.86 -6.32
C PHE A 39 -2.57 -7.41 -7.73
N THR A 40 -3.51 -6.93 -8.54
CA THR A 40 -3.71 -7.42 -9.90
C THR A 40 -3.45 -6.32 -10.91
N PRO A 41 -3.30 -6.64 -12.21
CA PRO A 41 -3.10 -5.62 -13.25
C PRO A 41 -4.21 -4.57 -13.33
N SER A 42 -5.44 -4.87 -12.87
CA SER A 42 -6.53 -3.88 -12.81
C SER A 42 -6.25 -2.78 -11.78
N ASN A 43 -5.37 -3.02 -10.81
CA ASN A 43 -4.92 -2.04 -9.82
C ASN A 43 -3.65 -1.29 -10.26
N SER A 44 -3.21 -1.42 -11.52
CA SER A 44 -1.97 -0.84 -12.02
C SER A 44 -1.84 0.67 -11.76
N ARG A 45 -2.96 1.41 -11.75
CA ARG A 45 -3.00 2.84 -11.42
C ARG A 45 -2.47 3.16 -10.02
N GLN A 46 -2.67 2.24 -9.07
CA GLN A 46 -2.21 2.38 -7.68
C GLN A 46 -0.78 1.85 -7.46
N ALA A 47 -0.15 1.25 -8.48
CA ALA A 47 1.13 0.56 -8.31
C ALA A 47 2.24 1.51 -7.87
N LYS A 48 2.31 2.70 -8.46
CA LYS A 48 3.32 3.72 -8.12
C LYS A 48 3.19 4.17 -6.67
N ASP A 49 1.96 4.39 -6.21
CA ASP A 49 1.72 4.85 -4.86
C ASP A 49 2.00 3.76 -3.83
N LEU A 50 1.62 2.51 -4.13
CA LEU A 50 1.96 1.36 -3.29
C LEU A 50 3.49 1.18 -3.19
N VAL A 51 4.21 1.29 -4.31
CA VAL A 51 5.68 1.21 -4.32
C VAL A 51 6.29 2.27 -3.41
N ASN A 52 5.84 3.51 -3.49
CA ASN A 52 6.32 4.58 -2.61
C ASN A 52 6.08 4.26 -1.13
N VAL A 53 4.88 3.78 -0.78
CA VAL A 53 4.55 3.39 0.61
C VAL A 53 5.47 2.27 1.10
N LEU A 54 5.73 1.26 0.26
CA LEU A 54 6.63 0.16 0.61
C LEU A 54 8.09 0.61 0.75
N GLN A 55 8.55 1.54 -0.10
CA GLN A 55 9.89 2.13 0.00
C GLN A 55 10.06 2.93 1.30
N GLU A 56 9.12 3.82 1.62
CA GLU A 56 9.14 4.60 2.86
C GLU A 56 9.15 3.68 4.10
N ALA A 57 8.40 2.58 4.04
CA ALA A 57 8.34 1.58 5.09
C ALA A 57 9.53 0.57 5.08
N ASN A 58 10.53 0.77 4.22
CA ASN A 58 11.70 -0.11 4.06
C ASN A 58 11.32 -1.59 3.85
N GLN A 59 10.23 -1.84 3.11
CA GLN A 59 9.76 -3.17 2.77
C GLN A 59 10.38 -3.66 1.45
N THR A 60 10.49 -4.98 1.31
CA THR A 60 10.92 -5.60 0.04
C THR A 60 9.81 -5.46 -1.00
N ILE A 61 10.15 -4.87 -2.14
CA ILE A 61 9.21 -4.63 -3.24
C ILE A 61 9.34 -5.77 -4.23
N SER A 62 8.20 -6.38 -4.60
CA SER A 62 8.20 -7.40 -5.65
C SER A 62 8.61 -6.79 -6.99
N PRO A 63 9.52 -7.42 -7.76
CA PRO A 63 9.92 -6.95 -9.08
C PRO A 63 8.75 -6.78 -10.05
N GLN A 64 7.70 -7.62 -9.89
CA GLN A 64 6.49 -7.52 -10.71
C GLN A 64 5.71 -6.25 -10.40
N LEU A 65 5.62 -5.85 -9.13
CA LEU A 65 4.97 -4.61 -8.72
C LEU A 65 5.75 -3.38 -9.21
N GLN A 66 7.09 -3.42 -9.10
CA GLN A 66 7.95 -2.36 -9.65
C GLN A 66 7.74 -2.21 -11.16
N THR A 67 7.72 -3.33 -11.89
CA THR A 67 7.44 -3.33 -13.33
C THR A 67 6.07 -2.73 -13.66
N MET A 68 5.04 -3.02 -12.85
CA MET A 68 3.71 -2.43 -13.02
C MET A 68 3.72 -0.91 -12.76
N ALA A 69 4.45 -0.45 -11.75
CA ALA A 69 4.60 0.97 -11.46
C ALA A 69 5.33 1.73 -12.59
N ASP A 70 6.41 1.15 -13.12
CA ASP A 70 7.19 1.75 -14.21
C ASP A 70 6.37 1.84 -15.51
N ARG A 71 5.56 0.80 -15.80
CA ARG A 71 4.67 0.76 -16.98
C ARG A 71 3.47 1.70 -16.88
N CYS A 72 3.00 2.01 -15.67
CA CYS A 72 1.87 2.92 -15.46
C CYS A 72 2.28 4.41 -15.47
N GLY A 73 3.57 4.72 -15.65
CA GLY A 73 4.13 6.08 -15.58
C GLY A 73 3.70 7.09 -16.66
N GLY A 74 2.76 6.74 -17.54
CA GLY A 74 2.25 7.61 -18.60
C GLY A 74 0.86 8.17 -18.31
N GLY A 75 0.68 8.98 -17.26
CA GLY A 75 -0.53 9.81 -17.13
C GLY A 75 -1.03 10.08 -15.72
N GLY A 76 -0.71 11.28 -15.21
CA GLY A 76 -1.65 12.10 -14.44
C GLY A 76 -1.77 11.86 -12.93
N GLY A 77 -1.45 12.89 -12.15
CA GLY A 77 -1.99 13.07 -10.80
C GLY A 77 -0.92 13.35 -9.75
N GLY A 78 -0.55 14.62 -9.61
CA GLY A 78 0.34 15.08 -8.55
C GLY A 78 -0.20 14.73 -7.17
N TRP A 79 0.71 14.25 -6.32
CA TRP A 79 0.53 14.10 -4.90
C TRP A 79 0.26 15.48 -4.29
N ASN A 80 -1.02 15.87 -4.26
CA ASN A 80 -1.44 17.10 -3.62
C ASN A 80 -1.36 16.91 -2.11
N ARG A 81 -0.16 17.13 -1.57
CA ARG A 81 0.13 17.22 -0.13
C ARG A 81 -0.58 18.45 0.44
N SER A 82 -1.89 18.38 0.65
CA SER A 82 -2.58 19.23 1.63
C SER A 82 -2.74 18.42 2.92
N ARG A 83 -1.62 18.33 3.63
CA ARG A 83 -1.52 17.92 5.02
C ARG A 83 -1.45 19.22 5.82
N TYR A 84 -2.38 19.42 6.76
CA TYR A 84 -2.55 20.55 7.70
C TYR A 84 -3.43 21.71 7.24
N GLY A 85 -4.68 21.65 7.73
CA GLY A 85 -5.63 22.72 7.97
C GLY A 85 -6.61 22.23 9.03
#